data_AF-A0A7Y4ZSM5-F1
#
_entry.id   AF-A0A7Y4ZSM5-F1
#
_cell.length_a   1.000
_cell.length_b   1.000
_cell.length_c   1.000
_cell.angle_alpha   90.00
_cell.angle_beta   90.00
_cell.angle_gamma   90.00
#
_symmetry.space_group_name_H-M   'P 1'
#
loop_
_entity.id
_entity.type
_entity.pdbx_description
1 polymer ?
#
loop_
_entity_poly.entity_id
_entity_poly.type
_entity_poly.pdbx_seq_one_letter_code
_entity_poly.pdbx_strand_id
1 'polypeptide(L)'
;MRAETPDVKAVFDAVPQRARELGWGTVPQGGDGKLVYCCHVTVSAKHWVYPPEAQGRRPPCIEIAYGPLAVQSGKSGCDLRPSDPALGLGAPPACGAGASSGDEPSGGYYQRADLGKFGEIGNNRKDLADKFFGWYTAVFEDGALEAKQKSLIALAVAHAVQCPYCIDAYTNDATAKGATLDQLTEVVHVAAAIRGGASLVHGVQMRGHVHDKGH
;
A
#
# COMPACT_ATOMS: atom_id res chain seq x y z
N MET A 1 0.37 15.32 -32.01
CA MET A 1 1.34 15.03 -30.93
C MET A 1 2.16 16.29 -30.69
N ARG A 2 2.45 16.63 -29.43
CA ARG A 2 3.39 17.72 -29.11
C ARG A 2 4.72 17.41 -29.79
N ALA A 3 5.24 18.33 -30.59
CA ALA A 3 6.58 18.20 -31.14
C ALA A 3 7.57 18.58 -30.04
N GLU A 4 8.39 17.63 -29.59
CA GLU A 4 9.41 17.86 -28.56
C GLU A 4 10.66 18.50 -29.18
N THR A 5 10.48 19.70 -29.75
CA THR A 5 11.58 20.45 -30.39
C THR A 5 12.48 21.10 -29.34
N PRO A 6 13.72 21.49 -29.72
CA PRO A 6 14.59 22.27 -28.84
C PRO A 6 13.92 23.53 -28.28
N ASP A 7 13.09 24.21 -29.06
CA ASP A 7 12.36 25.40 -28.62
C ASP A 7 11.30 25.07 -27.56
N VAL A 8 10.58 23.96 -27.71
CA VAL A 8 9.59 23.50 -26.71
C VAL A 8 10.29 23.11 -25.41
N LYS A 9 11.46 22.45 -25.49
CA LYS A 9 12.29 22.15 -24.33
C LYS A 9 12.79 23.41 -23.64
N ALA A 10 13.25 24.41 -24.40
CA ALA A 10 13.69 25.69 -23.85
C ALA A 10 12.55 26.42 -23.10
N VAL A 11 11.33 26.40 -23.66
CA VAL A 11 10.14 26.95 -22.98
C VAL A 11 9.83 26.20 -21.69
N PHE A 12 9.89 24.87 -21.71
CA PHE A 12 9.68 24.04 -20.52
C PHE A 12 10.72 24.33 -19.43
N ASP A 13 12.00 24.35 -19.78
CA ASP A 13 13.11 24.61 -18.85
C ASP A 13 13.06 26.01 -18.24
N ALA A 14 12.44 26.97 -18.93
CA ALA A 14 12.27 28.34 -18.45
C ALA A 14 11.12 28.48 -17.43
N VAL A 15 10.22 27.50 -17.28
CA VAL A 15 9.05 27.55 -16.40
C VAL A 15 9.43 27.91 -14.96
N PRO A 16 10.44 27.26 -14.32
CA PRO A 16 10.79 27.59 -12.94
C PRO A 16 11.26 29.03 -12.76
N GLN A 17 11.98 29.57 -13.74
CA GLN A 17 12.43 30.96 -13.70
C GLN A 17 11.25 31.92 -13.81
N ARG A 18 10.33 31.69 -14.77
CA ARG A 18 9.14 32.53 -14.93
C ARG A 18 8.22 32.52 -13.72
N ALA A 19 8.05 31.35 -13.11
CA ALA A 19 7.30 31.24 -11.85
C ALA A 19 7.96 32.05 -10.73
N ARG A 20 9.30 31.99 -10.58
CA ARG A 20 10.03 32.80 -9.60
C ARG A 20 9.88 34.30 -9.83
N GLU A 21 9.92 34.75 -11.10
CA GLU A 21 9.70 36.17 -11.47
C GLU A 21 8.31 36.68 -11.02
N LEU A 22 7.33 35.78 -10.93
CA LEU A 22 5.97 36.06 -10.47
C LEU A 22 5.76 35.81 -8.96
N GLY A 23 6.79 35.35 -8.24
CA GLY A 23 6.68 34.96 -6.83
C GLY A 23 5.91 33.66 -6.59
N TRP A 24 5.84 32.77 -7.57
CA TRP A 24 5.10 31.51 -7.52
C TRP A 24 6.02 30.37 -7.05
N GLY A 25 5.47 29.43 -6.29
CA GLY A 25 6.18 28.22 -5.87
C GLY A 25 6.36 27.24 -7.02
N THR A 26 7.45 26.47 -7.02
CA THR A 26 7.70 25.46 -8.05
C THR A 26 8.29 24.19 -7.49
N VAL A 27 7.84 23.03 -7.98
CA VAL A 27 8.43 21.72 -7.66
C VAL A 27 8.70 20.96 -8.96
N PRO A 28 9.96 20.58 -9.26
CA PRO A 28 10.28 19.71 -10.38
C PRO A 28 10.03 18.24 -10.02
N GLN A 29 9.73 17.42 -11.03
CA GLN A 29 9.56 15.98 -10.88
C GLN A 29 10.06 15.27 -12.15
N GLY A 30 10.82 14.18 -11.99
CA GLY A 30 11.53 13.56 -13.11
C GLY A 30 12.69 14.42 -13.62
N GLY A 31 13.04 14.28 -14.89
CA GLY A 31 14.24 14.91 -15.48
C GLY A 31 15.51 14.07 -15.30
N ASP A 32 16.60 14.45 -15.97
CA ASP A 32 17.92 13.79 -15.87
C ASP A 32 17.89 12.26 -16.03
N GLY A 33 17.07 11.77 -16.96
CA GLY A 33 16.88 10.34 -17.22
C GLY A 33 15.89 9.63 -16.29
N LYS A 34 15.38 10.30 -15.25
CA LYS A 34 14.32 9.78 -14.36
C LYS A 34 12.94 10.14 -14.91
N LEU A 35 12.18 9.11 -15.30
CA LEU A 35 10.81 9.26 -15.79
C LEU A 35 9.82 9.56 -14.64
N VAL A 36 8.74 10.25 -14.98
CA VAL A 36 7.56 10.42 -14.10
C VAL A 36 6.50 9.40 -14.51
N TYR A 37 6.00 8.61 -13.56
CA TYR A 37 4.99 7.58 -13.80
C TYR A 37 3.63 8.01 -13.26
N CYS A 38 2.60 7.96 -14.10
CA CYS A 38 1.20 8.10 -13.70
C CYS A 38 0.41 6.92 -14.25
N CYS A 39 -0.09 6.05 -13.39
CA CYS A 39 -0.66 4.75 -13.78
C CYS A 39 0.32 4.02 -14.71
N HIS A 40 -0.12 3.63 -15.91
CA HIS A 40 0.67 2.94 -16.92
C HIS A 40 1.26 3.91 -17.96
N VAL A 41 1.38 5.20 -17.67
CA VAL A 41 1.98 6.17 -18.60
C VAL A 41 3.17 6.87 -17.99
N THR A 42 4.11 7.26 -18.85
CA THR A 42 5.32 7.98 -18.48
C THR A 42 5.47 9.25 -19.29
N VAL A 43 6.08 10.26 -18.65
CA VAL A 43 6.64 11.44 -19.30
C VAL A 43 8.07 11.67 -18.79
N SER A 44 8.85 12.49 -19.48
CA SER A 44 10.25 12.70 -19.13
C SER A 44 10.44 13.60 -17.92
N ALA A 45 9.62 14.64 -17.78
CA ALA A 45 9.69 15.57 -16.66
C ALA A 45 8.37 16.31 -16.44
N LYS A 46 8.19 16.85 -15.24
CA LYS A 46 7.10 17.77 -14.89
C LYS A 46 7.59 18.95 -14.07
N HIS A 47 6.94 20.08 -14.26
CA HIS A 47 6.99 21.23 -13.37
C HIS A 47 5.61 21.47 -12.79
N TRP A 48 5.52 21.40 -11.46
CA TRP A 48 4.36 21.84 -10.70
C TRP A 48 4.57 23.29 -10.29
N VAL A 49 3.59 24.15 -10.59
CA VAL A 49 3.65 25.58 -10.32
C VAL A 49 2.49 25.97 -9.40
N TYR A 50 2.77 26.74 -8.36
CA TYR A 50 1.84 27.10 -7.30
C TYR A 50 1.71 28.62 -7.25
N PRO A 51 0.67 29.20 -7.88
CA PRO A 51 0.42 30.62 -7.74
C PRO A 51 0.05 30.95 -6.28
N PRO A 52 0.46 32.13 -5.78
CA PRO A 52 0.21 32.53 -4.42
C PRO A 52 -1.28 32.72 -4.17
N GLU A 53 -1.65 32.71 -2.89
CA GLU A 53 -3.00 33.04 -2.48
C GLU A 53 -3.35 34.48 -2.87
N ALA A 54 -4.50 34.66 -3.51
CA ALA A 54 -5.01 35.96 -3.91
C ALA A 54 -6.48 36.08 -3.47
N GLN A 55 -6.83 37.19 -2.82
CA GLN A 55 -8.19 37.49 -2.37
C GLN A 55 -8.81 36.37 -1.49
N GLY A 56 -8.01 35.78 -0.59
CA GLY A 56 -8.46 34.73 0.34
C GLY A 56 -8.75 33.38 -0.32
N ARG A 57 -8.31 33.18 -1.57
CA ARG A 57 -8.45 31.90 -2.28
C ARG A 57 -7.11 31.48 -2.85
N ARG A 58 -6.75 30.22 -2.61
CA ARG A 58 -5.63 29.58 -3.29
C ARG A 58 -6.08 29.07 -4.66
N PRO A 59 -5.48 29.54 -5.75
CA PRO A 59 -5.74 29.00 -7.08
C PRO A 59 -5.21 27.57 -7.19
N PRO A 60 -5.73 26.77 -8.14
CA PRO A 60 -5.20 25.44 -8.39
C PRO A 60 -3.74 25.52 -8.85
N CYS A 61 -2.94 24.54 -8.44
CA CYS A 61 -1.62 24.35 -9.01
C CYS A 61 -1.72 24.03 -10.51
N ILE A 62 -0.69 24.40 -11.25
CA ILE A 62 -0.56 24.14 -12.69
C ILE A 62 0.47 23.05 -12.89
N GLU A 63 0.10 22.02 -13.63
CA GLU A 63 0.99 20.94 -14.04
C GLU A 63 1.46 21.18 -15.48
N ILE A 64 2.77 21.20 -15.69
CA ILE A 64 3.37 21.29 -17.02
C ILE A 64 4.26 20.06 -17.20
N ALA A 65 3.91 19.17 -18.14
CA ALA A 65 4.68 17.97 -18.46
C ALA A 65 5.46 18.12 -19.78
N TYR A 66 6.63 17.49 -19.84
CA TYR A 66 7.52 17.43 -21.00
C TYR A 66 7.90 15.99 -21.36
N GLY A 67 8.02 15.72 -22.65
CA GLY A 67 8.40 14.43 -23.21
C GLY A 67 7.22 13.58 -23.66
N PRO A 68 7.50 12.51 -24.42
CA PRO A 68 6.46 11.67 -25.00
C PRO A 68 5.64 11.00 -23.91
N LEU A 69 4.32 10.99 -24.09
CA LEU A 69 3.41 10.20 -23.28
C LEU A 69 3.49 8.72 -23.70
N ALA A 70 4.32 7.94 -23.02
CA ALA A 70 4.58 6.55 -23.36
C ALA A 70 3.85 5.59 -22.41
N VAL A 71 3.10 4.63 -22.97
CA VAL A 71 2.42 3.57 -22.20
C VAL A 71 3.45 2.50 -21.78
N GLN A 72 3.40 2.10 -20.51
CA GLN A 72 4.25 1.10 -19.88
C GLN A 72 3.38 -0.05 -19.37
N SER A 73 3.34 -1.17 -20.09
CA SER A 73 2.47 -2.32 -19.78
C SER A 73 2.87 -3.08 -18.52
N GLY A 74 4.13 -3.00 -18.09
CA GLY A 74 4.67 -3.75 -16.95
C GLY A 74 5.02 -2.91 -15.72
N LYS A 75 4.71 -1.60 -15.72
CA LYS A 75 5.02 -0.69 -14.62
C LYS A 75 3.87 0.26 -14.36
N SER A 76 3.42 0.33 -13.12
CA SER A 76 2.47 1.34 -12.66
C SER A 76 3.13 2.25 -11.62
N GLY A 77 2.80 3.53 -11.64
CA GLY A 77 3.25 4.49 -10.62
C GLY A 77 2.19 5.51 -10.29
N CYS A 78 2.30 6.14 -9.13
CA CYS A 78 1.42 7.24 -8.75
C CYS A 78 2.18 8.54 -8.94
N ASP A 79 1.74 9.35 -9.90
CA ASP A 79 2.25 10.70 -10.06
C ASP A 79 1.63 11.60 -9.01
N LEU A 80 2.14 11.48 -7.79
CA LEU A 80 1.66 12.27 -6.68
C LEU A 80 2.02 13.73 -6.91
N ARG A 81 0.98 14.56 -6.97
CA ARG A 81 1.14 16.01 -6.89
C ARG A 81 1.93 16.37 -5.63
N PRO A 82 3.10 17.03 -5.75
CA PRO A 82 3.84 17.54 -4.61
C PRO A 82 3.02 18.53 -3.78
N SER A 83 3.34 18.66 -2.51
CA SER A 83 2.80 19.73 -1.67
C SER A 83 3.26 21.10 -2.17
N ASP A 84 2.43 22.12 -1.97
CA ASP A 84 2.83 23.52 -2.17
C ASP A 84 4.03 23.85 -1.25
N PRO A 85 5.19 24.26 -1.79
CA PRO A 85 6.37 24.59 -0.99
C PRO A 85 6.10 25.65 0.09
N ALA A 86 5.16 26.57 -0.15
CA ALA A 86 4.80 27.62 0.80
C ALA A 86 4.13 27.08 2.08
N LEU A 87 3.67 25.83 2.07
CA LEU A 87 3.08 25.19 3.27
C LEU A 87 4.13 24.67 4.25
N GLY A 88 5.40 24.57 3.86
CA GLY A 88 6.46 24.03 4.73
C GLY A 88 6.26 22.55 5.13
N LEU A 89 5.32 21.86 4.48
CA LEU A 89 5.10 20.43 4.63
C LEU A 89 6.19 19.76 3.79
N GLY A 90 7.17 19.10 4.42
CA GLY A 90 8.26 18.41 3.72
C GLY A 90 7.76 17.48 2.61
N ALA A 91 8.64 17.12 1.66
CA ALA A 91 8.26 16.29 0.53
C ALA A 91 7.58 14.99 1.03
N PRO A 92 6.34 14.68 0.59
CA PRO A 92 5.71 13.44 1.00
C PRO A 92 6.55 12.26 0.48
N PRO A 93 6.74 11.19 1.26
CA PRO A 93 7.35 9.97 0.73
C PRO A 93 6.52 9.52 -0.46
N ALA A 94 7.18 9.27 -1.59
CA ALA A 94 6.52 8.82 -2.80
C ALA A 94 5.77 7.51 -2.51
N CYS A 95 4.43 7.53 -2.59
CA CYS A 95 3.63 6.32 -2.55
C CYS A 95 4.03 5.45 -3.76
N GLY A 96 4.75 4.36 -3.50
CA GLY A 96 5.12 3.37 -4.52
C GLY A 96 6.60 3.29 -4.90
N ALA A 97 7.49 4.12 -4.34
CA ALA A 97 8.95 3.92 -4.48
C ALA A 97 9.51 3.11 -3.30
N GLY A 98 8.84 2.02 -2.92
CA GLY A 98 9.42 1.00 -2.07
C GLY A 98 10.10 -0.04 -2.94
N ALA A 99 11.29 0.27 -3.46
CA ALA A 99 12.24 -0.82 -3.66
C ALA A 99 12.70 -1.19 -2.25
N SER A 100 12.08 -2.19 -1.64
CA SER A 100 12.57 -2.77 -0.40
C SER A 100 13.90 -3.49 -0.69
N SER A 101 14.98 -2.73 -0.76
CA SER A 101 16.28 -3.28 -0.42
C SER A 101 16.20 -3.71 1.04
N GLY A 102 16.35 -5.01 1.28
CA GLY A 102 16.47 -5.56 2.62
C GLY A 102 17.56 -4.83 3.41
N ASP A 103 17.36 -4.72 4.71
CA ASP A 103 18.27 -4.18 5.74
C ASP A 103 18.25 -2.68 6.08
N GLU A 104 17.08 -2.03 6.11
CA GLU A 104 16.91 -0.75 6.86
C GLU A 104 15.74 -0.84 7.86
N PRO A 105 15.93 -0.51 9.16
CA PRO A 105 14.89 -0.54 10.17
C PRO A 105 13.98 0.69 10.03
N SER A 106 13.12 0.67 9.01
CA SER A 106 12.02 1.62 8.83
C SER A 106 10.84 1.18 9.71
N GLY A 107 10.79 1.70 10.95
CA GLY A 107 9.79 1.30 11.95
C GLY A 107 8.36 1.72 11.58
N GLY A 108 7.69 0.95 10.74
CA GLY A 108 6.23 0.93 10.66
C GLY A 108 5.61 0.46 11.98
N TYR A 109 4.30 0.70 12.16
CA TYR A 109 3.59 0.30 13.40
C TYR A 109 3.71 -1.20 13.70
N TYR A 110 3.78 -2.04 12.67
CA TYR A 110 4.06 -3.47 12.78
C TYR A 110 5.50 -3.76 12.34
N GLN A 111 6.38 -4.17 13.27
CA GLN A 111 7.75 -4.56 12.93
C GLN A 111 7.83 -6.07 12.69
N ARG A 112 8.29 -6.48 11.50
CA ARG A 112 8.43 -7.90 11.14
C ARG A 112 9.25 -8.71 12.17
N ALA A 113 10.28 -8.09 12.75
CA ALA A 113 11.15 -8.72 13.75
C ALA A 113 10.43 -9.12 15.04
N ASP A 114 9.29 -8.50 15.37
CA ASP A 114 8.55 -8.81 16.60
C ASP A 114 7.93 -10.21 16.60
N LEU A 115 7.67 -10.80 15.41
CA LEU A 115 7.19 -12.19 15.33
C LEU A 115 8.20 -13.17 15.95
N GLY A 116 9.51 -12.92 15.80
CA GLY A 116 10.55 -13.74 16.41
C GLY A 116 10.55 -13.66 17.94
N LYS A 117 9.95 -12.61 18.52
CA LYS A 117 9.83 -12.39 19.96
C LYS A 117 8.54 -12.98 20.53
N PHE A 118 7.75 -13.74 19.75
CA PHE A 118 6.47 -14.26 20.22
C PHE A 118 6.58 -15.13 21.48
N GLY A 119 7.71 -15.81 21.72
CA GLY A 119 7.97 -16.54 22.96
C GLY A 119 8.08 -15.64 24.21
N GLU A 120 8.41 -14.36 24.04
CA GLU A 120 8.60 -13.39 25.12
C GLU A 120 7.28 -12.91 25.75
N ILE A 121 6.11 -13.25 25.17
CA ILE A 121 4.79 -12.84 25.71
C ILE A 121 4.57 -13.32 27.15
N GLY A 122 5.33 -14.32 27.60
CA GLY A 122 5.30 -14.83 28.97
C GLY A 122 6.11 -14.04 29.99
N ASN A 123 6.95 -13.08 29.58
CA ASN A 123 7.90 -12.38 30.46
C ASN A 123 7.22 -11.70 31.66
N ASN A 124 6.02 -11.16 31.47
CA ASN A 124 5.29 -10.49 32.55
C ASN A 124 4.24 -11.37 33.26
N ARG A 125 3.78 -12.46 32.62
CA ARG A 125 2.71 -13.34 33.11
C ARG A 125 2.91 -14.80 32.69
N LYS A 126 3.97 -15.41 33.23
CA LYS A 126 4.35 -16.80 32.91
C LYS A 126 3.22 -17.81 33.16
N ASP A 127 2.45 -17.63 34.24
CA ASP A 127 1.33 -18.50 34.60
C ASP A 127 0.23 -18.57 33.53
N LEU A 128 -0.01 -17.45 32.83
CA LEU A 128 -0.97 -17.39 31.72
C LEU A 128 -0.34 -17.88 30.42
N ALA A 129 0.92 -17.52 30.17
CA ALA A 129 1.63 -17.93 28.97
C ALA A 129 1.83 -19.45 28.89
N ASP A 130 2.17 -20.11 30.00
CA ASP A 130 2.34 -21.57 30.02
C ASP A 130 1.02 -22.29 29.67
N LYS A 131 -0.11 -21.80 30.18
CA LYS A 131 -1.44 -22.33 29.82
C LYS A 131 -1.76 -22.09 28.34
N PHE A 132 -1.46 -20.89 27.86
CA PHE A 132 -1.65 -20.54 26.45
C PHE A 132 -0.80 -21.43 25.53
N PHE A 133 0.52 -21.53 25.75
CA PHE A 133 1.41 -22.30 24.90
C PHE A 133 1.15 -23.81 24.97
N GLY A 134 0.78 -24.34 26.14
CA GLY A 134 0.40 -25.75 26.27
C GLY A 134 -0.80 -26.09 25.39
N TRP A 135 -1.86 -25.27 25.43
CA TRP A 135 -3.02 -25.43 24.55
C TRP A 135 -2.69 -25.13 23.08
N TYR A 136 -2.00 -24.02 22.82
CA TYR A 136 -1.69 -23.53 21.48
C TYR A 136 -0.86 -24.53 20.68
N THR A 137 0.20 -25.10 21.26
CA THR A 137 1.01 -26.14 20.60
C THR A 137 0.19 -27.41 20.34
N ALA A 138 -0.57 -27.88 21.33
CA ALA A 138 -1.40 -29.08 21.19
C ALA A 138 -2.47 -28.94 20.08
N VAL A 139 -3.00 -27.73 19.86
CA VAL A 139 -3.94 -27.48 18.75
C VAL A 139 -3.32 -27.83 17.39
N PHE A 140 -2.01 -27.64 17.19
CA PHE A 140 -1.34 -27.83 15.90
C PHE A 140 -0.71 -29.21 15.67
N GLU A 141 -0.77 -30.12 16.66
CA GLU A 141 -0.34 -31.51 16.51
C GLU A 141 -1.26 -32.31 15.57
N ASP A 142 -0.80 -33.44 15.03
CA ASP A 142 -1.64 -34.31 14.21
C ASP A 142 -2.81 -34.90 15.01
N GLY A 143 -3.96 -35.05 14.34
CA GLY A 143 -5.14 -35.69 14.91
C GLY A 143 -6.12 -36.08 13.80
N ALA A 144 -7.41 -35.80 13.99
CA ALA A 144 -8.40 -35.98 12.92
C ALA A 144 -8.13 -35.07 11.70
N LEU A 145 -7.39 -33.97 11.91
CA LEU A 145 -6.79 -33.17 10.87
C LEU A 145 -5.26 -33.25 10.99
N GLU A 146 -4.59 -33.39 9.86
CA GLU A 146 -3.13 -33.30 9.76
C GLU A 146 -2.67 -31.89 10.13
N ALA A 147 -1.47 -31.77 10.68
CA ALA A 147 -0.84 -30.49 11.03
C ALA A 147 -0.80 -29.54 9.83
N LYS A 148 -0.58 -30.05 8.61
CA LYS A 148 -0.64 -29.27 7.36
C LYS A 148 -2.03 -28.65 7.16
N GLN A 149 -3.09 -29.43 7.32
CA GLN A 149 -4.47 -28.96 7.16
C GLN A 149 -4.80 -27.88 8.20
N LYS A 150 -4.36 -28.07 9.45
CA LYS A 150 -4.52 -27.07 10.51
C LYS A 150 -3.78 -25.76 10.19
N SER A 151 -2.60 -25.85 9.58
CA SER A 151 -1.82 -24.68 9.16
C SER A 151 -2.49 -23.92 8.02
N LEU A 152 -3.09 -24.63 7.06
CA LEU A 152 -3.89 -24.03 5.98
C LEU A 152 -5.15 -23.33 6.54
N ILE A 153 -5.83 -23.95 7.51
CA ILE A 153 -6.97 -23.32 8.21
C ILE A 153 -6.51 -22.06 8.96
N ALA A 154 -5.39 -22.13 9.66
CA ALA A 154 -4.84 -20.99 10.39
C ALA A 154 -4.44 -19.84 9.46
N LEU A 155 -3.90 -20.14 8.28
CA LEU A 155 -3.66 -19.14 7.23
C LEU A 155 -4.96 -18.49 6.73
N ALA A 156 -6.02 -19.28 6.51
CA ALA A 156 -7.34 -18.76 6.14
C ALA A 156 -7.85 -17.75 7.19
N VAL A 157 -7.76 -18.13 8.48
CA VAL A 157 -8.16 -17.29 9.60
C VAL A 157 -7.29 -16.03 9.69
N ALA A 158 -5.97 -16.16 9.51
CA ALA A 158 -5.04 -15.03 9.50
C ALA A 158 -5.41 -13.97 8.45
N HIS A 159 -5.79 -14.40 7.24
CA HIS A 159 -6.31 -13.51 6.20
C HIS A 159 -7.69 -12.94 6.52
N ALA A 160 -8.56 -13.69 7.21
CA ALA A 160 -9.88 -13.22 7.61
C ALA A 160 -9.79 -12.10 8.67
N VAL A 161 -8.89 -12.24 9.65
CA VAL A 161 -8.66 -11.24 10.73
C VAL A 161 -7.61 -10.19 10.37
N GLN A 162 -7.00 -10.29 9.18
CA GLN A 162 -6.00 -9.35 8.66
C GLN A 162 -4.78 -9.15 9.58
N CYS A 163 -4.32 -10.23 10.21
CA CYS A 163 -3.15 -10.20 11.10
C CYS A 163 -1.86 -10.40 10.29
N PRO A 164 -1.00 -9.36 10.10
CA PRO A 164 0.20 -9.49 9.26
C PRO A 164 1.19 -10.53 9.80
N TYR A 165 1.37 -10.57 11.12
CA TYR A 165 2.21 -11.57 11.78
C TYR A 165 1.73 -13.00 11.57
N CYS A 166 0.41 -13.20 11.63
CA CYS A 166 -0.21 -14.51 11.47
C CYS A 166 -0.13 -14.97 10.01
N ILE A 167 -0.28 -14.05 9.04
CA ILE A 167 -0.11 -14.35 7.62
C ILE A 167 1.32 -14.83 7.37
N ASP A 168 2.33 -14.10 7.85
CA ASP A 168 3.74 -14.50 7.74
C ASP A 168 4.00 -15.86 8.41
N ALA A 169 3.52 -16.05 9.65
CA ALA A 169 3.74 -17.28 10.41
C ALA A 169 3.13 -18.51 9.71
N TYR A 170 1.85 -18.45 9.33
CA TYR A 170 1.16 -19.61 8.79
C TYR A 170 1.42 -19.84 7.29
N THR A 171 1.88 -18.83 6.56
CA THR A 171 2.45 -19.07 5.22
C THR A 171 3.70 -19.94 5.34
N ASN A 172 4.65 -19.54 6.19
CA ASN A 172 5.89 -20.30 6.37
C ASN A 172 5.65 -21.69 6.97
N ASP A 173 4.80 -21.80 7.99
CA ASP A 173 4.48 -23.07 8.65
C ASP A 173 3.74 -24.05 7.72
N ALA A 174 2.77 -23.59 6.94
CA ALA A 174 2.10 -24.42 5.95
C ALA A 174 3.05 -24.88 4.83
N THR A 175 3.92 -23.99 4.31
CA THR A 175 4.94 -24.35 3.32
C THR A 175 5.95 -25.35 3.89
N ALA A 176 6.42 -25.16 5.13
CA ALA A 176 7.32 -26.11 5.80
C ALA A 176 6.70 -27.51 5.95
N LYS A 177 5.37 -27.59 6.06
CA LYS A 177 4.60 -28.84 6.09
C LYS A 177 4.21 -29.37 4.70
N GLY A 178 4.75 -28.78 3.63
CA GLY A 178 4.58 -29.26 2.26
C GLY A 178 3.31 -28.76 1.55
N ALA A 179 2.70 -27.66 2.00
CA ALA A 179 1.63 -27.02 1.24
C ALA A 179 2.17 -26.41 -0.06
N THR A 180 1.44 -26.60 -1.17
CA THR A 180 1.79 -26.02 -2.47
C THR A 180 1.30 -24.57 -2.58
N LEU A 181 1.88 -23.80 -3.51
CA LEU A 181 1.41 -22.45 -3.82
C LEU A 181 -0.08 -22.43 -4.20
N ASP A 182 -0.55 -23.43 -4.94
CA ASP A 182 -1.96 -23.56 -5.33
C ASP A 182 -2.86 -23.75 -4.10
N GLN A 183 -2.47 -24.61 -3.15
CA GLN A 183 -3.21 -24.81 -1.90
C GLN A 183 -3.28 -23.53 -1.06
N LEU A 184 -2.17 -22.79 -0.95
CA LEU A 184 -2.15 -21.51 -0.24
C LEU A 184 -3.05 -20.48 -0.94
N THR A 185 -3.05 -20.46 -2.26
CA THR A 185 -3.89 -19.56 -3.06
C THR A 185 -5.38 -19.87 -2.88
N GLU A 186 -5.76 -21.14 -2.93
CA GLU A 186 -7.14 -21.58 -2.66
C GLU A 186 -7.60 -21.17 -1.26
N VAL A 187 -6.74 -21.32 -0.24
CA VAL A 187 -7.02 -20.89 1.14
C VAL A 187 -7.36 -19.40 1.21
N VAL A 188 -6.62 -18.54 0.49
CA VAL A 188 -6.90 -17.10 0.46
C VAL A 188 -8.24 -16.81 -0.22
N HIS A 189 -8.58 -17.53 -1.29
CA HIS A 189 -9.89 -17.42 -1.95
C HIS A 189 -11.03 -17.85 -1.03
N VAL A 190 -10.87 -18.94 -0.27
CA VAL A 190 -11.85 -19.38 0.73
C VAL A 190 -12.06 -18.29 1.79
N ALA A 191 -10.98 -17.73 2.35
CA ALA A 191 -11.07 -16.63 3.31
C ALA A 191 -11.78 -15.39 2.72
N ALA A 192 -11.47 -15.04 1.47
CA ALA A 192 -12.10 -13.91 0.78
C ALA A 192 -13.61 -14.14 0.56
N ALA A 193 -14.01 -15.35 0.15
CA ALA A 193 -15.40 -15.71 -0.06
C ALA A 193 -16.23 -15.58 1.23
N ILE A 194 -15.69 -16.05 2.37
CA ILE A 194 -16.36 -15.91 3.68
C ILE A 194 -16.55 -14.45 4.06
N ARG A 195 -15.53 -13.59 3.92
CA ARG A 195 -15.66 -12.15 4.21
C ARG A 195 -16.66 -11.46 3.28
N GLY A 196 -16.62 -11.78 1.99
CA GLY A 196 -17.55 -11.25 1.00
C GLY A 196 -18.99 -11.65 1.33
N GLY A 197 -19.24 -12.94 1.57
CA GLY A 197 -20.55 -13.46 1.94
C GLY A 197 -21.10 -12.86 3.24
N ALA A 198 -20.26 -12.73 4.28
CA ALA A 198 -20.64 -12.07 5.53
C ALA A 198 -21.08 -10.62 5.31
N SER A 199 -20.38 -9.88 4.44
CA SER A 199 -20.76 -8.51 4.11
C SER A 199 -22.10 -8.45 3.36
N LEU A 200 -22.31 -9.37 2.40
CA LEU A 200 -23.53 -9.38 1.57
C LEU A 200 -24.77 -9.81 2.35
N VAL A 201 -24.66 -10.76 3.29
CA VAL A 201 -25.82 -11.20 4.10
C VAL A 201 -26.28 -10.09 5.06
N HIS A 202 -25.39 -9.21 5.51
CA HIS A 202 -25.77 -8.01 6.27
C HIS A 202 -26.62 -7.05 5.41
N GLY A 203 -26.51 -7.11 4.08
CA GLY A 203 -27.42 -6.43 3.16
C GLY A 203 -28.86 -6.91 3.29
N VAL A 204 -29.09 -8.18 3.62
CA VAL A 204 -30.45 -8.71 3.89
C VAL A 204 -31.02 -8.08 5.16
N GLN A 205 -30.22 -8.02 6.23
CA GLN A 205 -30.60 -7.33 7.48
C GLN A 205 -30.93 -5.85 7.21
N MET A 206 -30.07 -5.15 6.48
CA MET A 206 -30.29 -3.74 6.09
C MET A 206 -31.61 -3.58 5.32
N ARG A 207 -31.88 -4.44 4.34
CA ARG A 207 -33.14 -4.43 3.58
C ARG A 207 -34.36 -4.66 4.48
N GLY A 208 -34.25 -5.53 5.48
CA GLY A 208 -35.29 -5.69 6.50
C GLY A 208 -35.58 -4.37 7.23
N HIS A 209 -34.54 -3.67 7.68
CA HIS A 209 -34.70 -2.36 8.32
C HIS A 209 -35.31 -1.27 7.42
N VAL A 210 -35.08 -1.33 6.11
CA VAL A 210 -35.70 -0.40 5.14
C VAL A 210 -37.19 -0.72 4.97
N HIS A 211 -37.50 -2.01 4.79
CA HIS A 211 -38.88 -2.49 4.68
C HIS A 211 -39.71 -2.17 5.93
N ASP A 212 -39.16 -2.38 7.14
CA ASP A 212 -39.82 -2.06 8.41
C ASP A 212 -40.11 -0.55 8.58
N LYS A 213 -39.38 0.30 7.86
CA LYS A 213 -39.59 1.76 7.80
C LYS A 213 -40.53 2.18 6.66
N GLY A 214 -41.06 1.25 5.88
CA GLY A 214 -41.99 1.53 4.77
C GLY A 214 -41.35 2.17 3.54
N HIS A 215 -40.05 1.93 3.32
CA HIS A 215 -39.30 2.41 2.15
C HIS A 215 -39.00 1.28 1.15
#